data_AF-A0A7S4I510-F1
#
_entry.id   AF-A0A7S4I510-F1
#
_cell.length_a   1.000
_cell.length_b   1.000
_cell.length_c   1.000
_cell.angle_alpha   90.00
_cell.angle_beta   90.00
_cell.angle_gamma   90.00
#
_symmetry.space_group_name_H-M   'P 1'
#
loop_
_entity.id
_entity.type
_entity.pdbx_description
1 polymer ?
#
loop_
_entity_poly.entity_id
_entity_poly.type
_entity_poly.pdbx_seq_one_letter_code
_entity_poly.pdbx_strand_id
1 'polypeptide(L)'
;GVQAYTGPLRQAIADGDWPTVLASLEKGSKSQGNAVQAVPPSASRSAARAYGLFANTCLQSENDGTTTANLLARHLVNEYYFCLDDIATAAASKDTQAAKDAWRVGKEYLNAYLALVNQVIPSKVGDKFPLMEATL
;
A
#
# COMPACT_ATOMS: atom_id res chain seq x y z
N GLY A 1 4.67 -1.80 4.89
CA GLY A 1 4.11 -0.74 4.03
C GLY A 1 5.11 -0.34 2.97
N VAL A 2 5.94 0.67 3.22
CA VAL A 2 6.98 1.15 2.27
C VAL A 2 7.97 0.05 1.86
N GLN A 3 8.27 -0.89 2.77
CA GLN A 3 9.10 -2.07 2.47
C GLN A 3 8.52 -2.99 1.38
N ALA A 4 7.24 -2.87 1.02
CA ALA A 4 6.68 -3.57 -0.15
C ALA A 4 7.35 -3.12 -1.46
N TYR A 5 7.88 -1.88 -1.52
CA TYR A 5 8.54 -1.32 -2.70
C TYR A 5 10.05 -1.17 -2.55
N THR A 6 10.58 -1.22 -1.34
CA THR A 6 12.03 -1.14 -1.11
C THR A 6 12.66 -2.45 -0.62
N GLY A 7 11.85 -3.48 -0.39
CA GLY A 7 12.27 -4.73 0.27
C GLY A 7 11.90 -6.01 -0.50
N PRO A 8 11.54 -7.10 0.20
CA PRO A 8 11.54 -8.46 -0.34
C PRO A 8 10.54 -8.69 -1.47
N LEU A 9 9.41 -7.96 -1.49
CA LEU A 9 8.42 -8.07 -2.56
C LEU A 9 8.99 -7.58 -3.90
N ARG A 10 9.75 -6.49 -3.91
CA ARG A 10 10.43 -6.00 -5.13
C ARG A 10 11.40 -7.08 -5.65
N GLN A 11 12.25 -7.60 -4.78
CA GLN A 11 13.23 -8.61 -5.17
C GLN A 11 12.55 -9.87 -5.73
N ALA A 12 11.49 -10.35 -5.06
CA ALA A 12 10.72 -11.51 -5.52
C ALA A 12 10.07 -11.28 -6.90
N ILE A 13 9.58 -10.07 -7.21
CA ILE A 13 9.06 -9.76 -8.55
C ILE A 13 10.19 -9.72 -9.59
N ALA A 14 11.36 -9.18 -9.23
CA ALA A 14 12.52 -9.14 -10.13
C ALA A 14 13.04 -10.55 -10.47
N ASP A 15 13.06 -11.44 -9.47
CA ASP A 15 13.55 -12.81 -9.59
C ASP A 15 12.49 -13.79 -10.13
N GLY A 16 11.23 -13.35 -10.27
CA GLY A 16 10.12 -14.20 -10.68
C GLY A 16 9.72 -15.26 -9.64
N ASP A 17 10.01 -15.01 -8.36
CA ASP A 17 9.66 -15.87 -7.24
C ASP A 17 8.19 -15.67 -6.84
N TRP A 18 7.29 -16.19 -7.67
CA TRP A 18 5.84 -16.06 -7.51
C TRP A 18 5.30 -16.59 -6.17
N PRO A 19 5.79 -17.73 -5.62
CA PRO A 19 5.39 -18.17 -4.29
C PRO A 19 5.63 -17.11 -3.21
N THR A 20 6.81 -16.47 -3.21
CA THR A 20 7.13 -15.42 -2.24
C THR A 20 6.30 -14.15 -2.48
N VAL A 21 6.04 -13.78 -3.74
CA VAL A 21 5.14 -12.67 -4.07
C VAL A 21 3.73 -12.89 -3.53
N LEU A 22 3.16 -14.07 -3.75
CA LEU A 22 1.80 -14.40 -3.31
C LEU A 22 1.69 -14.43 -1.78
N ALA A 23 2.68 -15.03 -1.09
CA ALA A 23 2.73 -15.04 0.38
C ALA A 23 2.84 -13.61 0.94
N SER A 24 3.64 -12.75 0.30
CA SER A 24 3.81 -11.35 0.71
C SER A 24 2.57 -10.48 0.48
N LEU A 25 1.61 -10.97 -0.31
CA LEU A 25 0.38 -10.27 -0.71
C LEU A 25 -0.88 -11.05 -0.33
N GLU A 26 -0.82 -11.88 0.70
CA GLU A 26 -1.98 -12.64 1.17
C GLU A 26 -3.08 -11.71 1.70
N LYS A 27 -4.33 -11.91 1.23
CA LYS A 27 -5.50 -11.07 1.58
C LYS A 27 -6.01 -11.29 3.01
N GLY A 28 -5.66 -12.41 3.63
CA GLY A 28 -6.25 -12.85 4.89
C GLY A 28 -7.73 -13.22 4.74
N SER A 29 -8.35 -13.67 5.84
CA SER A 29 -9.77 -14.01 5.90
C SER A 29 -10.43 -13.32 7.09
N LYS A 30 -11.64 -12.80 6.90
CA LYS A 30 -12.45 -12.32 8.03
C LYS A 30 -13.14 -13.50 8.68
N SER A 31 -13.22 -13.52 10.01
CA SER A 31 -14.06 -14.48 10.71
C SER A 31 -15.51 -14.28 10.30
N GLN A 32 -16.20 -15.36 9.93
CA GLN A 32 -17.64 -15.39 9.65
C GLN A 32 -18.44 -15.90 10.87
N GLY A 33 -17.94 -15.69 12.09
CA GLY A 33 -18.54 -16.21 13.33
C GLY A 33 -17.78 -17.41 13.91
N ASN A 34 -18.37 -18.04 14.93
CA ASN A 34 -17.76 -18.96 15.93
C ASN A 34 -16.96 -20.18 15.42
N ALA A 35 -16.81 -20.39 14.11
CA ALA A 35 -16.14 -21.58 13.56
C ALA A 35 -14.93 -21.28 12.65
N VAL A 36 -14.67 -20.02 12.27
CA VAL A 36 -13.54 -19.69 11.39
C VAL A 36 -12.66 -18.64 12.05
N GLN A 37 -11.45 -19.05 12.42
CA GLN A 37 -10.44 -18.15 12.95
C GLN A 37 -9.97 -17.20 11.83
N ALA A 38 -10.05 -15.90 12.09
CA ALA A 38 -9.63 -14.89 11.13
C ALA A 38 -8.12 -15.01 10.87
N VAL A 39 -7.74 -15.09 9.59
CA VAL A 39 -6.33 -15.00 9.20
C VAL A 39 -6.01 -13.54 8.91
N PRO A 40 -5.03 -12.92 9.59
CA PRO A 40 -4.67 -11.55 9.31
C PRO A 40 -4.12 -11.41 7.88
N PRO A 41 -4.44 -10.31 7.18
CA PRO A 41 -3.81 -10.01 5.90
C PRO A 41 -2.30 -9.82 6.06
N SER A 42 -1.56 -10.07 4.98
CA SER A 42 -0.13 -9.75 4.89
C SER A 42 0.18 -8.32 5.36
N ALA A 43 1.40 -8.11 5.87
CA ALA A 43 1.83 -6.80 6.38
C ALA A 43 1.72 -5.69 5.31
N SER A 44 1.95 -6.01 4.04
CA SER A 44 1.80 -5.09 2.91
C SER A 44 0.37 -4.59 2.73
N ARG A 45 -0.61 -5.50 2.82
CA ARG A 45 -2.04 -5.16 2.72
C ARG A 45 -2.58 -4.50 3.98
N SER A 46 -2.16 -4.96 5.15
CA SER A 46 -2.51 -4.34 6.43
C SER A 46 -2.01 -2.89 6.51
N ALA A 47 -0.86 -2.59 5.90
CA ALA A 47 -0.34 -1.22 5.83
C ALA A 47 -1.24 -0.25 5.05
N ALA A 48 -1.95 -0.70 4.00
CA ALA A 48 -2.89 0.17 3.28
C ALA A 48 -3.99 0.71 4.20
N ARG A 49 -4.52 -0.12 5.11
CA ARG A 49 -5.48 0.34 6.11
C ARG A 49 -4.86 1.34 7.08
N ALA A 50 -3.63 1.08 7.52
CA ALA A 50 -2.89 2.00 8.37
C ALA A 50 -2.68 3.37 7.68
N TYR A 51 -2.39 3.40 6.38
CA TYR A 51 -2.26 4.63 5.60
C TYR A 51 -3.58 5.40 5.51
N GLY A 52 -4.71 4.72 5.32
CA GLY A 52 -6.03 5.36 5.34
C GLY A 52 -6.33 6.02 6.70
N LEU A 53 -6.04 5.31 7.80
CA LEU A 53 -6.22 5.85 9.16
C LEU A 53 -5.28 7.03 9.44
N PHE A 54 -4.03 6.92 9.03
CA PHE A 54 -3.05 8.00 9.18
C PHE A 54 -3.43 9.26 8.39
N ALA A 55 -3.96 9.09 7.18
CA ALA A 55 -4.48 10.22 6.40
C ALA A 55 -5.70 10.88 7.07
N ASN A 56 -6.56 10.11 7.75
CA ASN A 56 -7.62 10.70 8.56
C ASN A 56 -7.04 11.52 9.71
N THR A 57 -6.02 11.04 10.42
CA THR A 57 -5.43 11.80 11.53
C THR A 57 -4.69 13.06 11.09
N CYS A 58 -4.09 13.07 9.89
CA CYS A 58 -3.27 14.18 9.44
C CYS A 58 -4.02 15.22 8.59
N LEU A 59 -5.02 14.79 7.82
CA LEU A 59 -5.67 15.63 6.79
C LEU A 59 -7.13 15.95 7.11
N GLN A 60 -7.74 15.26 8.08
CA GLN A 60 -9.09 15.57 8.52
C GLN A 60 -9.03 16.68 9.58
N SER A 61 -9.88 17.69 9.43
CA SER A 61 -10.04 18.78 10.39
C SER A 61 -11.25 18.48 11.27
N GLU A 62 -11.15 18.72 12.58
CA GLU A 62 -12.32 18.65 13.46
C GLU A 62 -13.33 19.78 13.16
N ASN A 63 -12.84 20.90 12.63
CA ASN A 63 -13.65 22.08 12.33
C ASN A 63 -14.36 21.97 10.97
N ASP A 64 -13.71 21.35 9.98
CA ASP A 64 -14.18 21.30 8.60
C ASP A 64 -14.64 19.89 8.18
N GLY A 65 -14.43 18.89 9.03
CA GLY A 65 -14.75 17.50 8.75
C GLY A 65 -13.87 16.92 7.64
N THR A 66 -14.50 16.28 6.65
CA THR A 66 -13.78 15.61 5.55
C THR A 66 -13.29 16.63 4.53
N THR A 67 -11.98 16.72 4.33
CA THR A 67 -11.35 17.65 3.38
C THR A 67 -11.11 16.99 2.02
N THR A 68 -10.97 17.80 0.96
CA THR A 68 -10.56 17.30 -0.38
C THR A 68 -9.23 16.55 -0.33
N ALA A 69 -8.27 17.04 0.45
CA ALA A 69 -6.99 16.36 0.67
C ALA A 69 -7.19 14.98 1.32
N ASN A 70 -8.09 14.86 2.31
CA ASN A 70 -8.41 13.58 2.93
C ASN A 70 -9.05 12.60 1.92
N LEU A 71 -9.99 13.06 1.09
CA LEU A 71 -10.60 12.23 0.05
C LEU A 71 -9.59 11.76 -1.00
N LEU A 72 -8.69 12.67 -1.43
CA LEU A 72 -7.62 12.32 -2.35
C LEU A 72 -6.67 11.29 -1.74
N ALA A 73 -6.27 11.45 -0.47
CA ALA A 73 -5.43 10.47 0.21
C ALA A 73 -6.10 9.08 0.29
N ARG A 74 -7.41 9.02 0.56
CA ARG A 74 -8.17 7.77 0.56
C ARG A 74 -8.21 7.12 -0.83
N HIS A 75 -8.41 7.91 -1.88
CA HIS A 75 -8.36 7.43 -3.25
C HIS A 75 -6.97 6.84 -3.58
N LEU A 76 -5.89 7.57 -3.31
CA LEU A 76 -4.52 7.11 -3.57
C LEU A 76 -4.19 5.80 -2.84
N VAL A 77 -4.65 5.65 -1.58
CA VAL A 77 -4.47 4.40 -0.81
C VAL A 77 -5.29 3.25 -1.38
N ASN A 78 -6.50 3.51 -1.89
CA ASN A 78 -7.32 2.49 -2.53
C ASN A 78 -6.70 2.02 -3.84
N GLU A 79 -6.24 2.95 -4.69
CA GLU A 79 -5.54 2.61 -5.94
C GLU A 79 -4.26 1.82 -5.66
N TYR A 80 -3.47 2.26 -4.67
CA TYR A 80 -2.33 1.49 -4.19
C TYR A 80 -2.73 0.05 -3.79
N TYR A 81 -3.82 -0.12 -3.06
CA TYR A 81 -4.31 -1.44 -2.68
C TYR A 81 -4.75 -2.29 -3.89
N PHE A 82 -5.38 -1.67 -4.90
CA PHE A 82 -5.72 -2.37 -6.15
C PHE A 82 -4.47 -2.80 -6.91
N CYS A 83 -3.41 -1.99 -6.95
CA CYS A 83 -2.14 -2.44 -7.52
C CYS A 83 -1.57 -3.66 -6.81
N LEU A 84 -1.77 -3.83 -5.49
CA LEU A 84 -1.39 -5.06 -4.79
C LEU A 84 -2.22 -6.28 -5.25
N ASP A 85 -3.48 -6.07 -5.64
CA ASP A 85 -4.33 -7.10 -6.25
C ASP A 85 -3.87 -7.46 -7.66
N ASP A 86 -3.49 -6.47 -8.45
CA ASP A 86 -2.98 -6.66 -9.81
C ASP A 86 -1.65 -7.41 -9.81
N ILE A 87 -0.73 -7.07 -8.89
CA ILE A 87 0.53 -7.81 -8.71
C ILE A 87 0.24 -9.27 -8.34
N ALA A 88 -0.67 -9.52 -7.39
CA ALA A 88 -1.02 -10.88 -6.99
C ALA A 88 -1.67 -11.68 -8.12
N THR A 89 -2.51 -11.04 -8.92
CA THR A 89 -3.17 -11.65 -10.09
C THR A 89 -2.15 -11.99 -11.17
N ALA A 90 -1.26 -11.05 -11.50
CA ALA A 90 -0.16 -11.28 -12.43
C ALA A 90 0.78 -12.39 -11.96
N ALA A 91 1.11 -12.44 -10.67
CA ALA A 91 1.92 -13.51 -10.09
C ALA A 91 1.25 -14.89 -10.18
N ALA A 92 -0.06 -14.97 -9.95
CA ALA A 92 -0.83 -16.21 -10.12
C ALA A 92 -0.82 -16.71 -11.58
N SER A 93 -0.84 -15.78 -12.53
CA SER A 93 -0.71 -16.06 -13.97
C SER A 93 0.74 -16.17 -14.46
N LYS A 94 1.73 -15.98 -13.57
CA LYS A 94 3.17 -15.89 -13.90
C LYS A 94 3.51 -14.85 -14.97
N ASP A 95 2.70 -13.81 -15.09
CA ASP A 95 2.93 -12.71 -16.02
C ASP A 95 3.88 -11.69 -15.39
N THR A 96 5.15 -11.77 -15.79
CA THR A 96 6.20 -10.92 -15.24
C THR A 96 6.00 -9.46 -15.61
N GLN A 97 5.57 -9.18 -16.84
CA GLN A 97 5.44 -7.81 -17.31
C GLN A 97 4.28 -7.11 -16.61
N ALA A 98 3.13 -7.78 -16.52
CA ALA A 98 1.98 -7.27 -15.78
C ALA A 98 2.32 -7.03 -14.29
N ALA A 99 3.08 -7.93 -13.66
CA ALA A 99 3.49 -7.76 -12.26
C ALA A 99 4.41 -6.54 -12.07
N LYS A 100 5.37 -6.32 -12.98
CA LYS A 100 6.27 -5.16 -12.96
C LYS A 100 5.53 -3.85 -13.19
N ASP A 101 4.60 -3.83 -14.14
CA ASP A 101 3.79 -2.64 -14.43
C ASP A 101 2.87 -2.28 -13.27
N ALA A 102 2.15 -3.26 -12.71
CA ALA A 102 1.32 -3.06 -11.52
C ALA A 102 2.15 -2.58 -10.31
N TRP A 103 3.36 -3.10 -10.14
CA TRP A 103 4.28 -2.61 -9.11
C TRP A 103 4.69 -1.15 -9.35
N ARG A 104 5.07 -0.79 -10.57
CA ARG A 104 5.46 0.60 -10.89
C ARG A 104 4.33 1.58 -10.59
N VAL A 105 3.12 1.26 -11.04
CA VAL A 105 1.93 2.10 -10.80
C VAL A 105 1.61 2.20 -9.30
N GLY A 106 1.64 1.07 -8.57
CA GLY A 106 1.40 1.08 -7.12
C GLY A 106 2.44 1.92 -6.35
N LYS A 107 3.70 1.93 -6.79
CA LYS A 107 4.75 2.81 -6.24
C LYS A 107 4.39 4.29 -6.44
N GLU A 108 3.93 4.66 -7.62
CA GLU A 108 3.55 6.04 -7.95
C GLU A 108 2.38 6.53 -7.08
N TYR A 109 1.34 5.72 -6.90
CA TYR A 109 0.23 6.04 -6.00
C TYR A 109 0.68 6.22 -4.55
N LEU A 110 1.55 5.33 -4.06
CA LEU A 110 2.07 5.44 -2.70
C LEU A 110 3.01 6.64 -2.55
N ASN A 111 3.82 6.99 -3.55
CA ASN A 111 4.62 8.23 -3.55
C ASN A 111 3.75 9.48 -3.54
N ALA A 112 2.68 9.51 -4.35
CA ALA A 112 1.73 10.61 -4.36
C ALA A 112 1.05 10.78 -3.00
N TYR A 113 0.68 9.66 -2.35
CA TYR A 113 0.15 9.68 -0.99
C TYR A 113 1.15 10.27 0.02
N LEU A 114 2.41 9.80 0.00
CA LEU A 114 3.44 10.29 0.91
C LEU A 114 3.72 11.78 0.69
N ALA A 115 3.78 12.23 -0.57
CA ALA A 115 3.94 13.63 -0.91
C ALA A 115 2.81 14.50 -0.34
N LEU A 116 1.56 14.02 -0.41
CA LEU A 116 0.40 14.73 0.13
C LEU A 116 0.46 14.84 1.65
N VAL A 117 0.74 13.74 2.35
CA VAL A 117 0.81 13.77 3.83
C VAL A 117 2.03 14.57 4.31
N ASN A 118 3.14 14.55 3.58
CA ASN A 118 4.32 15.36 3.89
C ASN A 118 4.08 16.88 3.84
N GLN A 119 3.00 17.36 3.20
CA GLN A 119 2.64 18.78 3.19
C GLN A 119 2.19 19.27 4.57
N VAL A 120 1.57 18.38 5.36
CA VAL A 120 1.01 18.71 6.68
C VAL A 120 1.91 18.33 7.86
N ILE A 121 3.10 17.80 7.60
CA ILE A 121 4.12 17.49 8.62
C ILE A 121 5.07 18.69 8.74
N PRO A 122 4.93 19.53 9.79
CA PRO A 122 5.86 20.63 10.03
C PRO A 122 7.19 20.09 10.57
N SER A 123 8.28 20.81 10.29
CA SER A 123 9.65 20.44 10.73
C SER A 123 9.82 20.32 12.24
N LYS A 124 8.90 20.88 13.03
CA LYS A 124 8.91 20.79 14.50
C LYS A 124 8.31 19.49 15.05
N VAL A 125 7.52 18.77 14.24
CA VAL A 125 6.81 17.55 14.66
C VAL A 125 7.59 16.29 14.25
N GLY A 126 8.35 16.35 13.16
CA GLY A 126 9.23 15.26 12.76
C GLY A 126 9.71 15.39 11.31
N ASP A 127 10.49 14.39 10.91
CA ASP A 127 10.98 14.28 9.55
C ASP A 127 9.87 13.85 8.58
N LYS A 128 9.96 14.36 7.35
CA LYS A 128 9.08 13.94 6.25
C LYS A 128 9.39 12.50 5.85
N PHE A 129 8.38 11.78 5.39
CA PHE A 129 8.57 10.44 4.85
C PHE A 129 9.37 10.49 3.53
N PRO A 130 10.39 9.64 3.36
CA PRO A 130 11.13 9.58 2.11
C PRO A 130 10.24 9.01 0.99
N LEU A 131 10.39 9.56 -0.21
CA LEU A 131 9.78 8.99 -1.41
C LEU A 131 10.62 7.80 -1.90
N MET A 132 9.96 6.89 -2.62
CA MET A 132 10.55 5.66 -3.10
C MET A 132 11.16 5.87 -4.50
N GLU A 133 12.48 5.67 -4.59
CA GLU A 133 13.25 5.78 -5.83
C GLU A 133 13.51 4.41 -6.50
N ALA A 134 13.03 3.32 -5.91
CA ALA A 134 13.29 1.96 -6.39
C ALA A 134 12.72 1.71 -7.81
N THR A 135 13.43 0.88 -8.59
CA THR A 135 13.08 0.46 -9.96
C THR A 135 13.07 -1.07 -10.11
N LEU A 136 12.29 -1.59 -11.06
CA LEU A 136 12.15 -3.03 -11.39
C LEU A 136 12.45 -3.32 -12.86
#